data_AF-A0A537HC57-F1
#
_entry.id   AF-A0A537HC57-F1
#
_cell.length_a   1.000
_cell.length_b   1.000
_cell.length_c   1.000
_cell.angle_alpha   90.00
_cell.angle_beta   90.00
_cell.angle_gamma   90.00
#
_symmetry.space_group_name_H-M   'P 1'
#
loop_
_entity.id
_entity.type
_entity.pdbx_description
1 polymer ?
#
loop_
_entity_poly.entity_id
_entity_poly.type
_entity_poly.pdbx_seq_one_letter_code
_entity_poly.pdbx_strand_id
1 'polypeptide(L)'
;MLLRKSARPSPTQQTGGQRTNLLDSLLRIAGVYTAYEKWLTEQVKGKPLPEHIGIILDGNRRWAVEKALRPNDGHTIGAKVGEEVLDWCLEYGIKTLTLYTFSTENFDRPAEEVNAVLKLVEEEARKLGRDNRLHTQKVRVKALGRTDLLPESLQDALKKLEDDTSEYTGHFLNIAIAYTGRAEIVDATKKIVDDVYQ
;
A
#
# COMPACT_ATOMS: atom_id res chain seq x y z
N MET A 1 -12.37 -22.34 15.99
CA MET A 1 -13.59 -21.60 15.63
C MET A 1 -13.26 -20.75 14.40
N LEU A 2 -13.63 -21.26 13.22
CA LEU A 2 -13.79 -20.60 11.91
C LEU A 2 -12.71 -19.61 11.39
N LEU A 3 -11.58 -20.14 10.90
CA LEU A 3 -10.73 -19.47 9.88
C LEU A 3 -11.33 -19.62 8.46
N ARG A 4 -12.63 -19.34 8.31
CA ARG A 4 -13.31 -19.42 7.00
C ARG A 4 -14.30 -18.27 6.87
N LYS A 5 -13.90 -17.29 6.03
CA LYS A 5 -14.55 -16.07 5.52
C LYS A 5 -13.60 -14.91 5.89
N SER A 6 -12.78 -14.35 5.00
CA SER A 6 -13.23 -13.72 3.76
C SER A 6 -12.13 -13.33 2.76
N ALA A 7 -11.01 -14.04 2.63
CA ALA A 7 -10.12 -13.86 1.47
C ALA A 7 -10.63 -14.64 0.23
N ARG A 8 -11.79 -14.26 -0.32
CA ARG A 8 -12.20 -14.71 -1.66
C ARG A 8 -11.99 -13.54 -2.63
N PRO A 9 -11.00 -13.58 -3.53
CA PRO A 9 -10.95 -12.60 -4.61
C PRO A 9 -12.21 -12.74 -5.48
N SER A 10 -12.89 -11.62 -5.71
CA SER A 10 -14.05 -11.52 -6.59
C SER A 10 -13.68 -11.90 -8.04
N PRO A 11 -14.46 -12.76 -8.72
CA PRO A 11 -14.15 -13.20 -10.08
C PRO A 11 -14.70 -12.23 -11.12
N THR A 12 -14.00 -11.11 -11.40
CA THR A 12 -14.17 -10.27 -12.62
C THR A 12 -13.12 -9.14 -12.57
N GLN A 13 -12.26 -8.84 -13.54
CA GLN A 13 -12.28 -9.01 -15.00
C GLN A 13 -10.86 -9.40 -15.47
N GLN A 14 -10.73 -10.54 -16.15
CA GLN A 14 -9.50 -10.93 -16.86
C GLN A 14 -9.71 -10.78 -18.36
N THR A 15 -8.96 -9.89 -19.00
CA THR A 15 -8.65 -9.95 -20.44
C THR A 15 -7.17 -9.62 -20.62
N GLY A 16 -6.36 -10.62 -21.01
CA GLY A 16 -5.00 -10.39 -21.53
C GLY A 16 -3.88 -11.27 -20.94
N GLY A 17 -3.54 -12.37 -21.63
CA GLY A 17 -2.33 -13.20 -21.37
C GLY A 17 -2.56 -14.71 -21.44
N GLN A 18 -2.78 -15.27 -22.64
CA GLN A 18 -3.26 -16.65 -22.83
C GLN A 18 -2.28 -17.79 -22.48
N ARG A 19 -1.02 -17.57 -22.08
CA ARG A 19 -0.08 -18.67 -21.81
C ARG A 19 0.17 -19.00 -20.33
N THR A 20 -0.02 -18.07 -19.41
CA THR A 20 0.15 -18.33 -17.96
C THR A 20 -1.15 -18.74 -17.25
N ASN A 21 -2.31 -18.51 -17.85
CA ASN A 21 -3.60 -18.74 -17.19
C ASN A 21 -4.05 -20.21 -17.15
N LEU A 22 -3.63 -21.05 -18.09
CA LEU A 22 -4.11 -22.44 -18.19
C LEU A 22 -3.47 -23.34 -17.14
N LEU A 23 -2.16 -23.28 -16.98
CA LEU A 23 -1.44 -24.05 -15.96
C LEU A 23 -1.84 -23.60 -14.56
N ASP A 24 -1.94 -22.30 -14.32
CA ASP A 24 -2.38 -21.78 -13.02
C ASP A 24 -3.82 -22.21 -12.68
N SER A 25 -4.73 -22.13 -13.66
CA SER A 25 -6.10 -22.64 -13.51
C SER A 25 -6.13 -24.14 -13.28
N LEU A 26 -5.32 -24.92 -13.98
CA LEU A 26 -5.21 -26.37 -13.81
C LEU A 26 -4.64 -26.74 -12.44
N LEU A 27 -3.61 -26.05 -11.96
CA LEU A 27 -3.02 -26.25 -10.63
C LEU A 27 -4.01 -25.88 -9.52
N ARG A 28 -4.81 -24.83 -9.72
CA ARG A 28 -5.92 -24.48 -8.83
C ARG A 28 -7.01 -25.56 -8.82
N ILE A 29 -7.45 -26.03 -9.99
CA ILE A 29 -8.46 -27.09 -10.14
C ILE A 29 -7.96 -28.41 -9.53
N ALA A 30 -6.69 -28.75 -9.74
CA ALA A 30 -6.05 -29.94 -9.19
C ALA A 30 -5.82 -29.85 -7.66
N GLY A 31 -6.17 -28.72 -7.02
CA GLY A 31 -6.05 -28.53 -5.57
C GLY A 31 -4.62 -28.33 -5.08
N VAL A 32 -3.65 -28.15 -5.99
CA VAL A 32 -2.22 -27.98 -5.65
C VAL A 32 -2.02 -26.71 -4.84
N TYR A 33 -2.60 -25.58 -5.27
CA TYR A 33 -2.52 -24.34 -4.51
C TYR A 33 -3.22 -24.44 -3.15
N THR A 34 -4.37 -25.10 -3.07
CA THR A 34 -5.06 -25.34 -1.80
C THR A 34 -4.19 -26.15 -0.83
N ALA A 35 -3.50 -27.18 -1.33
CA ALA A 35 -2.58 -27.98 -0.53
C ALA A 35 -1.35 -27.16 -0.09
N TYR A 36 -0.80 -26.35 -0.99
CA TYR A 36 0.34 -25.47 -0.72
C TYR A 36 0.00 -24.40 0.30
N GLU A 37 -1.14 -23.71 0.16
CA GLU A 37 -1.65 -22.72 1.12
C GLU A 37 -1.87 -23.35 2.50
N LYS A 38 -2.44 -24.56 2.54
CA LYS A 38 -2.61 -25.29 3.80
C LYS A 38 -1.27 -25.62 4.45
N TRP A 39 -0.28 -26.05 3.67
CA TRP A 39 1.07 -26.34 4.17
C TRP A 39 1.77 -25.09 4.71
N LEU A 40 1.68 -23.95 4.00
CA LEU A 40 2.20 -22.67 4.48
C LEU A 40 1.48 -22.21 5.74
N THR A 41 0.15 -22.33 5.76
CA THR A 41 -0.67 -21.94 6.92
C THR A 41 -0.26 -22.73 8.16
N GLU A 42 -0.11 -24.04 8.08
CA GLU A 42 0.31 -24.85 9.22
C GLU A 42 1.74 -24.54 9.70
N GLN A 43 2.62 -23.99 8.84
CA GLN A 43 3.96 -23.54 9.27
C GLN A 43 3.96 -22.24 10.07
N VAL A 44 2.99 -21.36 9.83
CA VAL A 44 2.93 -20.03 10.47
C VAL A 44 1.88 -19.94 11.56
N LYS A 45 0.91 -20.87 11.56
CA LYS A 45 -0.17 -20.92 12.55
C LYS A 45 0.37 -21.05 13.97
N GLY A 46 -0.14 -20.19 14.85
CA GLY A 46 0.26 -20.16 16.26
C GLY A 46 1.62 -19.51 16.52
N LYS A 47 2.32 -19.01 15.49
CA LYS A 47 3.52 -18.19 15.66
C LYS A 47 3.14 -16.72 15.91
N PRO A 48 3.99 -15.94 16.59
CA PRO A 48 3.78 -14.50 16.74
C PRO A 48 3.65 -13.81 15.37
N LEU A 49 2.70 -12.88 15.28
CA LEU A 49 2.54 -12.04 14.10
C LEU A 49 3.53 -10.87 14.16
N PRO A 50 3.99 -10.35 13.01
CA PRO A 50 4.72 -9.10 12.99
C PRO A 50 3.81 -7.96 13.43
N GLU A 51 4.33 -7.07 14.28
CA GLU A 51 3.63 -5.84 14.68
C GLU A 51 3.64 -4.80 13.55
N HIS A 52 4.69 -4.79 12.72
CA HIS A 52 4.89 -3.79 11.67
C HIS A 52 5.39 -4.42 10.37
N ILE A 53 4.69 -4.15 9.27
CA ILE A 53 5.09 -4.51 7.91
C ILE A 53 5.37 -3.23 7.09
N GLY A 54 6.53 -3.18 6.43
CA GLY A 54 6.86 -2.20 5.40
C GLY A 54 6.84 -2.83 4.02
N ILE A 55 6.19 -2.18 3.04
CA ILE A 55 6.05 -2.68 1.67
C ILE A 55 6.47 -1.62 0.68
N ILE A 56 7.28 -2.03 -0.30
CA ILE A 56 7.60 -1.23 -1.47
C ILE A 56 6.71 -1.69 -2.62
N LEU A 57 5.83 -0.81 -3.09
CA LEU A 57 4.90 -1.08 -4.19
C LEU A 57 5.60 -0.92 -5.55
N ASP A 58 6.62 -1.74 -5.78
CA ASP A 58 7.39 -1.76 -7.03
C ASP A 58 6.80 -2.75 -8.05
N GLY A 59 7.18 -2.58 -9.31
CA GLY A 59 6.83 -3.49 -10.40
C GLY A 59 5.64 -3.03 -11.25
N ASN A 60 4.88 -2.02 -10.81
CA ASN A 60 3.66 -1.54 -11.50
C ASN A 60 3.86 -1.27 -12.99
N ARG A 61 4.93 -0.54 -13.35
CA ARG A 61 5.25 -0.24 -14.75
C ARG A 61 5.64 -1.48 -15.55
N ARG A 62 6.47 -2.35 -14.97
CA ARG A 62 6.91 -3.61 -15.61
C ARG A 62 5.71 -4.51 -15.87
N TRP A 63 4.85 -4.67 -14.87
CA TRP A 63 3.61 -5.43 -14.97
C TRP A 63 2.68 -4.89 -16.06
N ALA A 64 2.51 -3.56 -16.15
CA ALA A 64 1.70 -2.94 -17.21
C ALA A 64 2.26 -3.26 -18.60
N VAL A 65 3.58 -3.13 -18.79
CA VAL A 65 4.25 -3.47 -20.06
C VAL A 65 4.06 -4.94 -20.43
N GLU A 66 4.23 -5.86 -19.48
CA GLU A 66 3.99 -7.30 -19.70
C GLU A 66 2.54 -7.62 -20.10
N LYS A 67 1.59 -6.77 -19.68
CA LYS A 67 0.16 -6.88 -20.03
C LYS A 67 -0.24 -6.06 -21.25
N ALA A 68 0.71 -5.42 -21.94
CA ALA A 68 0.44 -4.49 -23.04
C ALA A 68 -0.55 -3.36 -22.65
N LEU A 69 -0.46 -2.90 -21.39
CA LEU A 69 -1.22 -1.81 -20.82
C LEU A 69 -0.36 -0.55 -20.68
N ARG A 70 -0.99 0.60 -20.41
CA ARG A 70 -0.24 1.84 -20.17
C ARG A 70 0.37 1.80 -18.76
N PRO A 71 1.52 2.43 -18.51
CA PRO A 71 2.15 2.48 -17.19
C PRO A 71 1.20 2.91 -16.06
N ASN A 72 0.35 3.90 -16.33
CA ASN A 72 -0.66 4.39 -15.38
C ASN A 72 -1.66 3.32 -14.96
N ASP A 73 -2.06 2.43 -15.88
CA ASP A 73 -2.99 1.33 -15.56
C ASP A 73 -2.34 0.37 -14.54
N GLY A 74 -1.01 0.16 -14.64
CA GLY A 74 -0.25 -0.61 -13.66
C GLY A 74 -0.24 0.02 -12.27
N HIS A 75 -0.12 1.36 -12.19
CA HIS A 75 -0.19 2.07 -10.92
C HIS A 75 -1.59 1.95 -10.27
N THR A 76 -2.66 2.03 -11.05
CA THR A 76 -4.03 1.82 -10.56
C THR A 76 -4.23 0.41 -10.01
N ILE A 77 -3.65 -0.62 -10.65
CA ILE A 77 -3.68 -1.99 -10.12
C ILE A 77 -2.83 -2.09 -8.85
N GLY A 78 -1.65 -1.46 -8.82
CA GLY A 78 -0.81 -1.40 -7.63
C GLY A 78 -1.51 -0.78 -6.42
N ALA A 79 -2.32 0.27 -6.63
CA ALA A 79 -3.13 0.87 -5.59
C ALA A 79 -4.15 -0.13 -5.01
N LYS A 80 -4.86 -0.88 -5.86
CA LYS A 80 -5.79 -1.93 -5.43
C LYS A 80 -5.11 -3.03 -4.61
N VAL A 81 -3.91 -3.46 -5.03
CA VAL A 81 -3.12 -4.43 -4.27
C VAL A 81 -2.72 -3.84 -2.91
N GLY A 82 -2.39 -2.56 -2.83
CA GLY A 82 -2.17 -1.87 -1.56
C GLY A 82 -3.38 -1.92 -0.62
N GLU A 83 -4.59 -1.74 -1.16
CA GLU A 83 -5.84 -1.88 -0.38
C GLU A 83 -6.07 -3.31 0.10
N GLU A 84 -5.84 -4.31 -0.75
CA GLU A 84 -5.94 -5.72 -0.37
C GLU A 84 -4.97 -6.07 0.76
N VAL A 85 -3.76 -5.52 0.74
CA VAL A 85 -2.80 -5.73 1.83
C VAL A 85 -3.22 -5.03 3.11
N LEU A 86 -3.78 -3.81 3.02
CA LEU A 86 -4.38 -3.16 4.18
C LEU A 86 -5.47 -4.03 4.79
N ASP A 87 -6.36 -4.61 3.96
CA ASP A 87 -7.40 -5.52 4.43
C ASP A 87 -6.84 -6.73 5.16
N TRP A 88 -5.81 -7.37 4.62
CA TRP A 88 -5.14 -8.47 5.30
C TRP A 88 -4.53 -8.03 6.63
N CYS A 89 -3.89 -6.87 6.69
CA CYS A 89 -3.31 -6.35 7.93
C CYS A 89 -4.38 -6.12 8.99
N LEU A 90 -5.54 -5.57 8.61
CA LEU A 90 -6.67 -5.37 9.52
C LEU A 90 -7.29 -6.72 9.95
N GLU A 91 -7.50 -7.65 9.03
CA GLU A 91 -8.07 -8.97 9.30
C GLU A 91 -7.19 -9.79 10.26
N TYR A 92 -5.87 -9.75 10.06
CA TYR A 92 -4.91 -10.50 10.88
C TYR A 92 -4.49 -9.77 12.16
N GLY A 93 -4.93 -8.52 12.38
CA GLY A 93 -4.57 -7.76 13.58
C GLY A 93 -3.15 -7.20 13.56
N ILE A 94 -2.53 -7.05 12.38
CA ILE A 94 -1.21 -6.45 12.22
C ILE A 94 -1.30 -4.96 12.55
N LYS A 95 -0.50 -4.53 13.52
CA LYS A 95 -0.68 -3.22 14.14
C LYS A 95 -0.30 -2.06 13.23
N THR A 96 0.75 -2.20 12.42
CA THR A 96 1.28 -1.13 11.58
C THR A 96 1.59 -1.61 10.17
N LEU A 97 1.09 -0.88 9.18
CA LEU A 97 1.45 -1.01 7.78
C LEU A 97 2.16 0.27 7.32
N THR A 98 3.26 0.13 6.59
CA THR A 98 3.92 1.26 5.92
C THR A 98 4.04 0.96 4.44
N LEU A 99 3.42 1.80 3.62
CA LEU A 99 3.45 1.69 2.18
C LEU A 99 4.41 2.74 1.62
N TYR A 100 5.45 2.28 0.93
CA TYR A 100 6.32 3.13 0.13
C TYR A 100 5.65 3.37 -1.21
N THR A 101 5.12 4.57 -1.39
CA THR A 101 4.26 4.93 -2.54
C THR A 101 5.00 5.73 -3.61
N PHE A 102 5.85 6.68 -3.22
CA PHE A 102 6.55 7.57 -4.16
C PHE A 102 7.85 8.11 -3.55
N SER A 103 8.99 7.97 -4.24
CA SER A 103 10.29 8.47 -3.77
C SER A 103 10.58 9.89 -4.26
N THR A 104 11.52 10.60 -3.64
CA THR A 104 11.96 11.90 -4.18
C THR A 104 12.66 11.76 -5.54
N GLU A 105 13.38 10.66 -5.79
CA GLU A 105 13.97 10.36 -7.11
C GLU A 105 12.91 10.06 -8.18
N ASN A 106 11.65 9.81 -7.79
CA ASN A 106 10.59 9.63 -8.78
C ASN A 106 10.16 10.94 -9.43
N PHE A 107 10.53 12.10 -8.87
CA PHE A 107 10.33 13.40 -9.54
C PHE A 107 11.19 13.55 -10.82
N ASP A 108 12.27 12.78 -10.97
CA ASP A 108 13.12 12.81 -12.17
C ASP A 108 12.50 12.08 -13.39
N ARG A 109 11.32 11.49 -13.21
CA ARG A 109 10.57 10.82 -14.29
C ARG A 109 9.84 11.84 -15.17
N PRO A 110 9.34 11.44 -16.36
CA PRO A 110 8.55 12.34 -17.21
C PRO A 110 7.39 13.00 -16.45
N ALA A 111 7.22 14.30 -16.62
CA ALA A 111 6.24 15.09 -15.86
C ALA A 111 4.81 14.56 -15.96
N GLU A 112 4.41 14.04 -17.12
CA GLU A 112 3.09 13.41 -17.32
C GLU A 112 2.91 12.17 -16.43
N GLU A 113 3.95 11.33 -16.29
CA GLU A 113 3.94 10.15 -15.41
C GLU A 113 3.84 10.59 -13.94
N VAL A 114 4.68 11.54 -13.53
CA VAL A 114 4.67 12.06 -12.16
C VAL A 114 3.30 12.62 -11.80
N ASN A 115 2.72 13.47 -12.64
CA ASN A 115 1.41 14.06 -12.42
C ASN A 115 0.30 13.01 -12.34
N ALA A 116 0.35 11.97 -13.18
CA ALA A 116 -0.62 10.89 -13.15
C ALA A 116 -0.54 10.07 -11.85
N VAL A 117 0.67 9.75 -11.39
CA VAL A 117 0.87 9.01 -10.14
C VAL A 117 0.43 9.82 -8.94
N LEU A 118 0.83 11.09 -8.83
CA LEU A 118 0.44 11.95 -7.71
C LEU A 118 -1.07 12.18 -7.67
N LYS A 119 -1.72 12.33 -8.83
CA LYS A 119 -3.18 12.40 -8.92
C LYS A 119 -3.85 11.12 -8.45
N LEU A 120 -3.33 9.95 -8.83
CA LEU A 120 -3.84 8.67 -8.32
C LEU A 120 -3.70 8.57 -6.80
N VAL A 121 -2.55 8.98 -6.24
CA VAL A 121 -2.37 8.99 -4.78
C VAL A 121 -3.35 9.94 -4.09
N GLU A 122 -3.65 11.10 -4.70
CA GLU A 122 -4.67 12.01 -4.18
C GLU A 122 -6.06 11.37 -4.18
N GLU A 123 -6.44 10.71 -5.27
CA GLU A 123 -7.72 10.02 -5.40
C GLU A 123 -7.86 8.90 -4.34
N GLU A 124 -6.80 8.11 -4.15
CA GLU A 124 -6.77 7.05 -3.14
C GLU A 124 -6.79 7.61 -1.71
N ALA A 125 -6.08 8.70 -1.40
CA ALA A 125 -6.13 9.36 -0.10
C ALA A 125 -7.56 9.86 0.22
N ARG A 126 -8.23 10.50 -0.75
CA ARG A 126 -9.62 10.97 -0.61
C ARG A 126 -10.62 9.82 -0.50
N LYS A 127 -10.36 8.69 -1.16
CA LYS A 127 -11.17 7.47 -1.04
C LYS A 127 -11.00 6.85 0.34
N LEU A 128 -9.76 6.73 0.81
CA LEU A 128 -9.40 6.17 2.10
C LEU A 128 -10.02 6.96 3.26
N GLY A 129 -10.03 8.30 3.19
CA GLY A 129 -10.70 9.15 4.19
C GLY A 129 -12.23 9.02 4.24
N ARG A 130 -12.85 8.35 3.27
CA ARG A 130 -14.29 8.04 3.26
C ARG A 130 -14.56 6.56 3.56
N ASP A 131 -13.51 5.77 3.79
CA ASP A 131 -13.62 4.35 4.02
C ASP A 131 -14.06 4.07 5.46
N ASN A 132 -15.23 3.45 5.60
CA ASN A 132 -15.77 3.09 6.92
C ASN A 132 -14.86 2.12 7.70
N ARG A 133 -14.00 1.34 7.02
CA ARG A 133 -13.03 0.45 7.66
C ARG A 133 -12.04 1.24 8.52
N LEU A 134 -11.56 2.39 8.05
CA LEU A 134 -10.65 3.25 8.83
C LEU A 134 -11.27 3.66 10.15
N HIS A 135 -12.52 4.11 10.12
CA HIS A 135 -13.20 4.64 11.30
C HIS A 135 -13.65 3.57 12.28
N THR A 136 -14.07 2.40 11.76
CA THR A 136 -14.51 1.27 12.59
C THR A 136 -13.33 0.55 13.24
N GLN A 137 -12.23 0.35 12.51
CA GLN A 137 -11.00 -0.27 13.02
C GLN A 137 -10.07 0.74 13.72
N LYS A 138 -10.43 2.02 13.76
CA LYS A 138 -9.62 3.11 14.34
C LYS A 138 -8.19 3.08 13.77
N VAL A 139 -8.08 3.17 12.45
CA VAL A 139 -6.80 3.22 11.74
C VAL A 139 -6.32 4.67 11.64
N ARG A 140 -5.23 4.99 12.32
CA ARG A 140 -4.57 6.30 12.20
C ARG A 140 -3.69 6.31 10.97
N VAL A 141 -3.87 7.32 10.12
CA VAL A 141 -3.06 7.50 8.91
C VAL A 141 -2.03 8.60 9.13
N LYS A 142 -0.83 8.42 8.58
CA LYS A 142 0.21 9.43 8.54
C LYS A 142 0.97 9.40 7.22
N ALA A 143 1.11 10.55 6.57
CA ALA A 143 2.03 10.73 5.46
C ALA A 143 3.45 10.98 6.00
N LEU A 144 4.42 10.24 5.48
CA LEU A 144 5.83 10.36 5.83
C LEU A 144 6.62 10.80 4.60
N GLY A 145 7.49 11.80 4.75
CA GLY A 145 8.33 12.31 3.67
C GLY A 145 8.21 13.82 3.51
N ARG A 146 8.67 14.33 2.37
CA ARG A 146 8.67 15.76 2.05
C ARG A 146 7.36 16.15 1.37
N THR A 147 6.30 16.19 2.18
CA THR A 147 4.95 16.50 1.71
C THR A 147 4.84 17.90 1.11
N ASP A 148 5.71 18.82 1.50
CA ASP A 148 5.86 20.17 0.94
C ASP A 148 6.22 20.19 -0.55
N LEU A 149 6.81 19.10 -1.08
CA LEU A 149 7.13 18.96 -2.50
C LEU A 149 5.93 18.52 -3.36
N LEU A 150 4.81 18.16 -2.74
CA LEU A 150 3.62 17.65 -3.43
C LEU A 150 2.74 18.79 -3.94
N PRO A 151 1.86 18.55 -4.93
CA PRO A 151 0.82 19.51 -5.29
C PRO A 151 -0.07 19.85 -4.08
N GLU A 152 -0.46 21.13 -3.96
CA GLU A 152 -1.25 21.64 -2.83
C GLU A 152 -2.54 20.83 -2.60
N SER A 153 -3.23 20.42 -3.67
CA SER A 153 -4.44 19.59 -3.59
C SER A 153 -4.21 18.24 -2.91
N LEU A 154 -3.05 17.64 -3.14
CA LEU A 154 -2.64 16.39 -2.52
C LEU A 154 -2.19 16.61 -1.07
N GLN A 155 -1.47 17.70 -0.79
CA GLN A 155 -1.12 18.08 0.58
C GLN A 155 -2.38 18.24 1.45
N ASP A 156 -3.40 18.94 0.95
CA ASP A 156 -4.68 19.12 1.63
C ASP A 156 -5.42 17.80 1.87
N ALA A 157 -5.42 16.92 0.87
CA ALA A 157 -6.06 15.61 0.97
C ALA A 157 -5.39 14.74 2.06
N LEU A 158 -4.05 14.72 2.08
CA LEU A 158 -3.29 13.97 3.09
C LEU A 158 -3.46 14.58 4.47
N LYS A 159 -3.35 15.90 4.60
CA LYS A 159 -3.52 16.60 5.88
C LYS A 159 -4.91 16.36 6.46
N LYS A 160 -5.96 16.49 5.65
CA LYS A 160 -7.32 16.18 6.09
C LYS A 160 -7.46 14.75 6.60
N LEU A 161 -6.87 13.79 5.90
CA LEU A 161 -6.89 12.38 6.29
C LEU A 161 -6.14 12.13 7.61
N GLU A 162 -5.00 12.78 7.81
CA GLU A 162 -4.26 12.72 9.09
C GLU A 162 -5.08 13.33 10.23
N ASP A 163 -5.67 14.51 10.02
CA ASP A 163 -6.47 15.20 11.03
C ASP A 163 -7.70 14.38 11.43
N ASP A 164 -8.45 13.86 10.45
CA ASP A 164 -9.66 13.05 10.64
C ASP A 164 -9.39 11.73 11.42
N THR A 165 -8.13 11.26 11.41
CA THR A 165 -7.72 9.97 12.01
C THR A 165 -6.71 10.13 13.16
N SER A 166 -6.39 11.36 13.54
CA SER A 166 -5.32 11.70 14.50
C SER A 166 -5.45 11.02 15.87
N GLU A 167 -6.68 10.92 16.37
CA GLU A 167 -7.03 10.31 17.66
C GLU A 167 -7.20 8.79 17.61
N TYR A 168 -7.01 8.17 16.43
CA TYR A 168 -7.19 6.74 16.28
C TYR A 168 -5.97 5.96 16.80
N THR A 169 -6.23 4.81 17.42
CA THR A 169 -5.18 4.02 18.12
C THR A 169 -5.27 2.52 17.83
N GLY A 170 -6.23 2.10 16.98
CA GLY A 170 -6.50 0.70 16.65
C GLY A 170 -5.43 0.11 15.73
N HIS A 171 -5.16 0.76 14.60
CA HIS A 171 -4.07 0.40 13.68
C HIS A 171 -3.36 1.66 13.18
N PHE A 172 -2.20 1.49 12.56
CA PHE A 172 -1.42 2.57 11.98
C PHE A 172 -1.11 2.30 10.51
N LEU A 173 -1.44 3.24 9.65
CA LEU A 173 -1.08 3.22 8.24
C LEU A 173 -0.17 4.41 7.94
N ASN A 174 1.09 4.12 7.61
CA ASN A 174 2.03 5.13 7.17
C ASN A 174 2.14 5.11 5.65
N ILE A 175 1.95 6.27 5.02
CA ILE A 175 2.08 6.46 3.58
C ILE A 175 3.40 7.21 3.35
N ALA A 176 4.46 6.49 2.98
CA ALA A 176 5.73 7.11 2.63
C ALA A 176 5.65 7.65 1.20
N ILE A 177 5.67 8.99 1.06
CA ILE A 177 5.44 9.73 -0.18
C ILE A 177 6.39 10.93 -0.26
N ALA A 178 6.96 11.18 -1.45
CA ALA A 178 8.12 12.07 -1.59
C ALA A 178 9.19 11.74 -0.52
N TYR A 179 9.42 10.45 -0.32
CA TYR A 179 10.16 9.92 0.81
C TYR A 179 11.46 9.26 0.37
N THR A 180 12.54 9.51 1.11
CA THR A 180 13.76 8.69 1.05
C THR A 180 14.32 8.52 2.45
N GLY A 181 14.70 7.29 2.81
CA GLY A 181 15.21 7.01 4.17
C GLY A 181 16.48 7.79 4.49
N ARG A 182 17.31 8.09 3.49
CA ARG A 182 18.52 8.90 3.69
C ARG A 182 18.17 10.36 4.01
N ALA A 183 17.20 10.96 3.32
CA ALA A 183 16.75 12.30 3.62
C ALA A 183 16.10 12.37 5.01
N GLU A 184 15.30 11.37 5.39
CA GLU A 184 14.68 11.32 6.72
C GLU A 184 15.72 11.29 7.85
N ILE A 185 16.78 10.49 7.73
CA ILE A 185 17.87 10.45 8.72
C ILE A 185 18.58 11.82 8.81
N VAL A 186 18.85 12.46 7.67
CA VAL A 186 19.47 13.79 7.64
C VAL A 186 18.57 14.83 8.29
N ASP A 187 17.28 14.82 7.97
CA ASP A 187 16.31 15.79 8.49
C ASP A 187 16.09 15.58 10.00
N ALA A 188 16.09 14.34 10.49
CA ALA A 188 16.07 14.03 11.92
C ALA A 188 17.34 14.53 12.64
N THR A 189 18.52 14.32 12.04
CA THR A 189 19.80 14.77 12.62
C THR A 189 19.83 16.30 12.72
N LYS A 190 19.36 17.02 11.70
CA LYS A 190 19.26 18.49 11.74
C LYS A 190 18.35 18.97 12.87
N LYS A 191 17.18 18.35 13.04
CA LYS A 191 16.26 18.70 14.15
C LYS A 191 16.90 18.50 15.51
N ILE A 192 17.60 17.38 15.72
CA ILE A 192 18.34 17.15 16.97
C ILE A 192 19.38 18.25 17.21
N VAL A 193 20.08 18.67 16.16
CA VAL A 193 21.07 19.76 16.26
C VAL A 193 20.40 21.10 16.58
N ASP A 194 19.31 21.43 15.90
CA ASP A 194 18.56 22.67 16.13
C ASP A 194 18.02 22.72 17.57
N ASP A 195 17.54 21.60 18.12
CA ASP A 195 17.08 21.49 19.50
C ASP A 195 18.21 21.68 20.54
N VAL A 196 19.47 21.38 20.18
CA VAL A 196 20.64 21.58 21.06
C VAL A 196 21.12 23.03 21.08
N TYR A 197 20.90 23.77 19.99
CA TYR A 197 21.33 25.16 19.85
C TYR A 197 20.24 26.20 20.21
N GLN A 198 19.05 25.75 20.63
CA GLN A 198 17.98 26.59 21.22
C GLN A 198 18.16 26.77 22.73
#